data_AF-A0A821M650-F1
#
_entry.id   AF-A0A821M650-F1
#
_cell.length_a   1.000
_cell.length_b   1.000
_cell.length_c   1.000
_cell.angle_alpha   90.00
_cell.angle_beta   90.00
_cell.angle_gamma   90.00
#
_symmetry.space_group_name_H-M   'P 1'
#
loop_
_entity.id
_entity.type
_entity.pdbx_description
1 polymer ?
#
loop_
_entity_poly.entity_id
_entity_poly.type
_entity_poly.pdbx_seq_one_letter_code
_entity_poly.pdbx_strand_id
1 'polypeptide(L)'
;MSQSCSIDKCGRTSRGLCDCCQQNLCLQHLNEHNALLITQLNPLTDEINALEDRLKTLNIQNTISNSRRKLEEWRQDCYKKIDSIFEQKWQELDQLIEENIRQQREELNRVHLKISELINAQETTRKDIDSLT
;
A
#
# COMPACT_ATOMS: atom_id res chain seq x y z
N MET A 1 42.50 -43.06 42.39
CA MET A 1 42.39 -44.22 41.48
C MET A 1 42.20 -43.69 40.07
N SER A 2 43.02 -44.13 39.12
CA SER A 2 43.01 -43.63 37.75
C SER A 2 41.82 -44.23 36.99
N GLN A 3 40.86 -43.39 36.58
CA GLN A 3 39.71 -43.86 35.79
C GLN A 3 40.15 -44.22 34.37
N SER A 4 39.58 -45.29 33.79
CA SER A 4 39.82 -45.67 32.40
C SER A 4 38.98 -44.83 31.45
N CYS A 5 39.40 -44.74 30.18
CA CYS A 5 38.59 -44.14 29.12
C CYS A 5 37.25 -44.91 28.99
N SER A 6 36.15 -44.18 28.81
CA SER A 6 34.79 -44.71 28.64
C SER A 6 34.48 -45.24 27.24
N ILE A 7 35.42 -45.14 26.30
CA ILE A 7 35.27 -45.65 24.92
C ILE A 7 35.60 -47.14 24.90
N ASP A 8 34.71 -47.95 24.34
CA ASP A 8 34.89 -49.39 24.21
C ASP A 8 36.21 -49.73 23.49
N LYS A 9 36.93 -50.73 24.02
CA LYS A 9 38.26 -51.18 23.57
C LYS A 9 39.41 -50.18 23.79
N CYS A 10 39.20 -49.07 24.49
CA CYS A 10 40.27 -48.15 24.88
C CYS A 10 40.88 -48.52 26.25
N GLY A 11 42.06 -49.14 26.26
CA GLY A 11 42.79 -49.46 27.50
C GLY A 11 43.52 -48.27 28.15
N ARG A 12 43.36 -47.04 27.64
CA ARG A 12 44.11 -45.87 28.11
C ARG A 12 43.45 -45.24 29.33
N THR A 13 44.26 -44.68 30.22
CA THR A 13 43.78 -43.89 31.36
C THR A 13 43.11 -42.61 30.89
N SER A 14 41.97 -42.29 31.51
CA SER A 14 41.27 -41.02 31.33
C SER A 14 42.19 -39.86 31.70
N ARG A 15 42.12 -38.78 30.90
CA ARG A 15 42.86 -37.53 31.13
C ARG A 15 41.93 -36.34 31.38
N GLY A 16 40.62 -36.51 31.16
CA GLY A 16 39.62 -35.48 31.41
C GLY A 16 38.19 -36.03 31.29
N LEU A 17 37.27 -35.37 31.96
CA LEU A 17 35.83 -35.58 31.84
C LEU A 17 35.29 -34.61 30.78
N CYS A 18 34.48 -35.10 29.84
CA CYS A 18 33.70 -34.22 28.99
C CYS A 18 32.41 -33.83 29.73
N ASP A 19 32.22 -32.54 30.01
CA ASP A 19 31.04 -32.05 30.74
C ASP A 19 29.72 -32.20 29.94
N CYS A 20 29.80 -32.15 28.61
CA CYS A 20 28.62 -32.30 27.74
C CYS A 20 28.06 -33.73 27.76
N CYS A 21 28.94 -34.73 27.81
CA CYS A 21 28.59 -36.15 27.70
C CYS A 21 28.74 -36.92 29.01
N GLN A 22 29.32 -36.30 30.04
CA GLN A 22 29.67 -36.90 31.33
C GLN A 22 30.52 -38.18 31.19
N GLN A 23 31.39 -38.20 30.17
CA GLN A 23 32.26 -39.35 29.84
C GLN A 23 33.73 -39.06 30.14
N ASN A 24 34.41 -40.03 30.74
CA ASN A 24 35.84 -39.96 31.03
C ASN A 24 36.63 -40.36 29.79
N LEU A 25 37.38 -39.43 29.20
CA LEU A 25 38.06 -39.64 27.93
C LEU A 25 39.58 -39.56 28.11
N CYS A 26 40.31 -40.41 27.38
CA CYS A 26 41.74 -40.23 27.21
C CYS A 26 42.00 -39.03 26.28
N LEU A 27 43.21 -38.48 26.30
CA LEU A 27 43.55 -37.28 25.52
C LEU A 27 43.22 -37.40 24.03
N GLN A 28 43.44 -38.57 23.43
CA GLN A 28 43.14 -38.81 22.02
C GLN A 28 41.63 -38.73 21.74
N HIS A 29 40.81 -39.47 22.48
CA HIS A 29 39.36 -39.47 22.27
C HIS A 29 38.72 -38.15 22.66
N LEU A 30 39.30 -37.39 23.61
CA LEU A 30 38.84 -36.04 23.90
C LEU A 30 39.09 -35.09 22.72
N ASN A 31 40.25 -35.20 22.06
CA ASN A 31 40.56 -34.41 20.87
C ASN A 31 39.66 -34.79 19.68
N GLU A 32 39.44 -36.08 19.46
CA GLU A 32 38.53 -36.57 18.40
C GLU A 32 37.08 -36.14 18.67
N HIS A 33 36.63 -36.22 19.92
CA HIS A 33 35.32 -35.76 20.34
C HIS A 33 35.15 -34.25 20.13
N ASN A 34 36.13 -33.45 20.52
CA ASN A 34 36.12 -32.01 20.28
C ASN A 34 36.15 -31.68 18.78
N ALA A 35 36.94 -32.42 17.99
CA ALA A 35 36.96 -32.24 16.54
C ALA A 35 35.59 -32.53 15.91
N LEU A 36 34.92 -33.63 16.32
CA LEU A 36 33.57 -33.98 15.87
C LEU A 36 32.56 -32.90 16.23
N LEU A 37 32.60 -32.38 17.46
CA LEU A 37 31.75 -31.28 17.90
C LEU A 37 31.96 -30.02 17.05
N ILE A 38 33.22 -29.64 16.79
CA ILE A 38 33.55 -28.49 15.95
C ILE A 38 32.99 -28.67 14.53
N THR A 39 33.14 -29.86 13.93
CA THR A 39 32.55 -30.15 12.60
C THR A 39 31.03 -30.07 12.56
N GLN A 40 30.33 -30.26 13.70
CA GLN A 40 28.87 -30.12 13.76
C GLN A 40 28.43 -28.68 14.08
N LEU A 41 29.19 -27.96 14.90
CA LEU A 41 28.85 -26.60 15.31
C LEU A 41 29.16 -25.54 14.25
N ASN A 42 30.22 -25.73 13.45
CA ASN A 42 30.58 -24.78 12.41
C ASN A 42 29.47 -24.60 11.35
N PRO A 43 28.88 -25.68 10.78
CA PRO A 43 27.77 -25.54 9.83
C PRO A 43 26.55 -24.82 10.43
N LEU A 44 26.21 -25.08 11.70
CA LEU A 44 25.12 -24.37 12.37
C LEU A 44 25.42 -22.88 12.54
N THR A 45 26.67 -22.54 12.83
CA THR A 45 27.12 -21.15 12.89
C THR A 45 27.00 -20.47 11.53
N ASP A 46 27.40 -21.17 10.47
CA ASP A 46 27.26 -20.69 9.09
C ASP A 46 25.80 -20.50 8.69
N GLU A 47 24.90 -21.41 9.08
CA GLU A 47 23.45 -21.27 8.85
C GLU A 47 22.87 -20.07 9.59
N ILE A 48 23.26 -19.85 10.86
CA ILE A 48 22.82 -18.69 11.64
C ILE A 48 23.29 -17.40 10.96
N ASN A 49 24.56 -17.33 10.54
CA ASN A 49 25.10 -16.17 9.84
C ASN A 49 24.36 -15.91 8.52
N ALA A 50 24.09 -16.96 7.74
CA ALA A 50 23.33 -16.83 6.50
C ALA A 50 21.89 -16.35 6.73
N LEU A 51 21.24 -16.80 7.80
CA LEU A 51 19.92 -16.30 8.20
C LEU A 51 19.97 -14.83 8.65
N GLU A 52 20.99 -14.44 9.40
CA GLU A 52 21.20 -13.06 9.83
C GLU A 52 21.43 -12.13 8.64
N ASP A 53 22.26 -12.53 7.67
CA ASP A 53 22.49 -11.77 6.45
C ASP A 53 21.22 -11.66 5.60
N ARG A 54 20.43 -12.73 5.50
CA ARG A 54 19.11 -12.67 4.85
C ARG A 54 18.18 -11.68 5.55
N LEU A 55 18.14 -11.68 6.88
CA LEU A 55 17.35 -10.71 7.65
C LEU A 55 17.84 -9.27 7.44
N LYS A 56 19.16 -9.03 7.37
CA LYS A 56 19.73 -7.71 7.05
C LYS A 56 19.37 -7.25 5.63
N THR A 57 19.35 -8.16 4.66
CA THR A 57 18.96 -7.84 3.27
C THR A 57 17.46 -7.56 3.12
N LEU A 58 16.62 -8.11 4.01
CA LEU A 58 15.22 -7.73 4.10
C LEU A 58 15.13 -6.30 4.63
N ASN A 59 15.23 -5.34 3.72
CA ASN A 59 15.09 -3.92 4.02
C ASN A 59 13.61 -3.58 4.22
N ILE A 60 13.06 -4.06 5.33
CA ILE A 60 11.66 -3.89 5.74
C ILE A 60 11.29 -2.41 5.76
N GLN A 61 12.20 -1.55 6.22
CA GLN A 61 11.99 -0.11 6.24
C GLN A 61 11.82 0.49 4.84
N ASN A 62 12.63 0.07 3.86
CA ASN A 62 12.48 0.48 2.48
C ASN A 62 11.17 -0.03 1.88
N THR A 63 10.78 -1.28 2.15
CA THR A 63 9.50 -1.82 1.69
C THR A 63 8.32 -1.05 2.27
N ILE A 64 8.31 -0.78 3.58
CA ILE A 64 7.26 0.00 4.23
C ILE A 64 7.22 1.43 3.68
N SER A 65 8.37 2.08 3.55
CA SER A 65 8.47 3.45 3.01
C SER A 65 7.96 3.53 1.57
N ASN A 66 8.31 2.55 0.73
CA ASN A 66 7.83 2.48 -0.65
C ASN A 66 6.32 2.26 -0.73
N SER A 67 5.76 1.37 0.10
CA SER A 67 4.32 1.15 0.17
C SER A 67 3.57 2.39 0.64
N ARG A 68 4.07 3.09 1.67
CA ARG A 68 3.49 4.34 2.16
C ARG A 68 3.51 5.44 1.09
N ARG A 69 4.62 5.58 0.35
CA ARG A 69 4.72 6.53 -0.77
C ARG A 69 3.68 6.24 -1.85
N LYS A 70 3.53 4.97 -2.27
CA LYS A 70 2.52 4.59 -3.28
C LYS A 70 1.09 4.88 -2.81
N LEU A 71 0.81 4.69 -1.52
CA LEU A 71 -0.50 5.02 -0.95
C LEU A 71 -0.76 6.54 -0.97
N GLU A 72 0.25 7.35 -0.67
CA GLU A 72 0.12 8.81 -0.74
C GLU A 72 -0.05 9.29 -2.19
N GLU A 73 0.72 8.74 -3.14
CA GLU A 73 0.55 9.02 -4.57
C GLU A 73 -0.89 8.68 -5.03
N TRP A 74 -1.38 7.49 -4.68
CA TRP A 74 -2.75 7.09 -4.99
C TRP A 74 -3.79 8.04 -4.39
N ARG A 75 -3.59 8.48 -3.13
CA ARG A 75 -4.48 9.43 -2.47
C ARG A 75 -4.53 10.76 -3.22
N GLN A 76 -3.37 11.30 -3.60
CA GLN A 76 -3.28 12.56 -4.35
C GLN A 76 -3.94 12.45 -5.73
N ASP A 77 -3.75 11.33 -6.43
CA ASP A 77 -4.38 11.10 -7.72
C ASP A 77 -5.91 10.98 -7.62
N CYS A 78 -6.42 10.38 -6.54
CA CYS A 78 -7.85 10.35 -6.26
C CYS A 78 -8.42 11.76 -6.07
N TYR A 79 -7.77 12.62 -5.27
CA TYR A 79 -8.24 13.99 -5.08
C TYR A 79 -8.26 14.77 -6.39
N LYS A 80 -7.19 14.71 -7.20
CA LYS A 80 -7.15 15.36 -8.51
C LYS A 80 -8.31 14.94 -9.42
N LYS A 81 -8.66 13.64 -9.43
CA LYS A 81 -9.80 13.14 -10.21
C LYS A 81 -11.12 13.66 -9.70
N ILE A 82 -11.31 13.69 -8.38
CA ILE A 82 -12.52 14.23 -7.75
C ILE A 82 -12.67 15.71 -8.11
N ASP A 83 -11.61 16.51 -7.94
CA ASP A 83 -11.60 17.94 -8.24
C ASP A 83 -11.90 18.20 -9.73
N SER A 84 -11.29 17.43 -10.63
CA SER A 84 -11.55 17.54 -12.07
C SER A 84 -13.01 17.25 -12.43
N ILE A 85 -13.62 16.23 -11.83
CA ILE A 85 -15.03 15.90 -12.07
C ILE A 85 -15.94 16.97 -11.48
N PHE A 86 -15.62 17.46 -10.29
CA PHE A 86 -16.37 18.52 -9.63
C PHE A 86 -16.39 19.79 -10.48
N GLU A 87 -15.21 20.26 -10.93
CA GLU A 87 -15.08 21.45 -11.77
C GLU A 87 -15.84 21.29 -13.09
N GLN A 88 -15.72 20.13 -13.73
CA GLN A 88 -16.47 19.84 -14.95
C GLN A 88 -17.99 19.94 -14.72
N LYS A 89 -18.50 19.32 -13.65
CA LYS A 89 -19.94 19.33 -13.36
C LYS A 89 -20.44 20.71 -12.95
N TRP A 90 -19.59 21.49 -12.29
CA TRP A 90 -19.87 22.88 -11.97
C TRP A 90 -20.05 23.71 -13.23
N GLN A 91 -19.12 23.63 -14.18
CA GLN A 91 -19.20 24.36 -15.45
C GLN A 91 -20.38 23.92 -16.30
N GLU A 92 -20.67 22.61 -16.37
CA GLU A 92 -21.85 22.09 -17.06
C GLU A 92 -23.15 22.66 -16.48
N LEU A 93 -23.22 22.81 -15.15
CA LEU A 93 -24.39 23.37 -14.48
C LEU A 93 -24.54 24.87 -14.77
N ASP A 94 -23.45 25.64 -14.68
CA ASP A 94 -23.47 27.07 -14.98
C ASP A 94 -23.95 27.31 -16.43
N GLN A 95 -23.41 26.56 -17.39
CA GLN A 95 -23.83 26.65 -18.79
C GLN A 95 -25.31 26.31 -18.99
N LEU A 96 -25.80 25.26 -18.32
CA LEU A 96 -27.21 24.86 -18.41
C LEU A 96 -28.15 25.96 -17.88
N ILE A 97 -27.78 26.58 -16.75
CA ILE A 97 -28.56 27.64 -16.14
C ILE A 97 -28.54 28.89 -17.02
N GLU A 98 -27.37 29.31 -17.51
CA GLU A 98 -27.23 30.46 -18.41
C GLU A 98 -28.03 30.28 -19.70
N GLU A 99 -27.98 29.09 -20.30
CA GLU A 99 -28.76 28.74 -21.48
C GLU A 99 -30.26 28.87 -21.23
N ASN A 100 -30.75 28.31 -20.12
CA ASN A 100 -32.16 28.37 -19.77
C ASN A 100 -32.60 29.82 -19.53
N ILE A 101 -31.82 30.62 -18.80
CA ILE A 101 -32.13 32.04 -18.57
C ILE A 101 -32.18 32.80 -19.90
N ARG A 102 -31.26 32.51 -20.83
CA ARG A 102 -31.25 33.14 -22.15
C ARG A 102 -32.52 32.81 -22.94
N GLN A 103 -32.92 31.54 -22.95
CA GLN A 103 -34.16 31.09 -23.60
C GLN A 103 -35.39 31.76 -23.00
N GLN A 104 -35.47 31.86 -21.67
CA GLN A 104 -36.58 32.57 -21.00
C GLN A 104 -36.62 34.06 -21.37
N ARG A 105 -35.47 34.72 -21.52
CA ARG A 105 -35.40 36.11 -22.00
C ARG A 105 -35.87 36.26 -23.44
N GLU A 106 -35.47 35.35 -24.32
CA GLU A 106 -35.88 35.36 -25.72
C GLU A 106 -37.40 35.19 -25.86
N GLU A 107 -37.98 34.24 -25.11
CA GLU A 107 -39.43 34.05 -25.06
C GLU A 107 -40.17 35.27 -24.51
N LEU A 108 -39.66 35.87 -23.42
CA LEU A 108 -40.22 37.10 -22.87
C LEU A 108 -40.20 38.26 -23.88
N ASN A 109 -39.07 38.43 -24.59
CA ASN A 109 -38.95 39.46 -25.63
C ASN A 109 -39.92 39.20 -26.79
N ARG A 110 -40.11 37.94 -27.19
CA ARG A 110 -41.09 37.56 -28.21
C ARG A 110 -42.51 37.93 -27.82
N VAL A 111 -42.88 37.66 -26.56
CA VAL A 111 -44.21 38.04 -26.03
C VAL A 111 -44.36 39.56 -25.98
N HIS A 112 -43.34 40.30 -25.53
CA HIS A 112 -43.37 41.77 -25.54
C HIS A 112 -43.56 42.35 -26.94
N LEU A 113 -42.83 41.84 -27.93
CA LEU A 113 -42.98 42.27 -29.33
C LEU A 113 -44.41 42.06 -29.83
N LYS A 114 -44.98 40.87 -29.61
CA LYS A 114 -46.38 40.58 -29.98
C LYS A 114 -47.37 41.53 -29.30
N ILE A 115 -47.18 41.82 -28.01
CA ILE A 115 -48.04 42.79 -27.30
C ILE A 115 -47.92 44.18 -27.92
N SER A 116 -46.69 44.64 -28.22
CA SER A 116 -46.49 45.94 -28.88
C SER A 116 -47.14 46.01 -30.26
N GLU A 117 -47.08 44.94 -31.05
CA GLU A 117 -47.76 44.85 -32.35
C GLU A 117 -49.29 44.96 -32.19
N LEU A 118 -49.88 44.24 -31.22
CA LEU A 118 -51.32 44.28 -30.94
C LEU A 118 -51.79 45.66 -30.44
N ILE A 119 -50.98 46.34 -29.62
CA ILE A 119 -51.27 47.70 -29.14
C ILE A 119 -51.25 48.69 -30.31
N ASN A 120 -50.24 48.58 -31.19
CA ASN A 120 -50.10 49.45 -32.36
C ASN A 120 -51.20 49.23 -33.41
N ALA A 121 -51.77 48.03 -33.49
CA ALA A 121 -52.87 47.69 -34.40
C ALA A 121 -54.26 48.22 -33.95
N GLN A 122 -54.38 48.78 -32.74
CA GLN A 122 -55.55 49.49 -32.20
C GLN A 122 -56.93 48.76 -32.19
N GLU A 123 -57.02 47.49 -32.61
CA GLU A 123 -58.20 46.62 -32.47
C GLU A 123 -57.84 45.35 -31.68
N THR A 124 -57.74 45.45 -30.35
CA THR A 124 -57.42 44.26 -29.53
C THR A 124 -58.69 43.49 -29.20
N THR A 125 -58.86 42.28 -29.74
CA THR A 125 -59.96 41.37 -29.41
C THR A 125 -59.56 40.38 -28.32
N ARG A 126 -60.54 39.91 -27.51
CA ARG A 126 -60.29 38.94 -26.41
C ARG A 126 -59.63 37.63 -26.86
N LYS A 127 -59.83 37.24 -28.12
CA LYS A 127 -59.15 36.10 -28.77
C LYS A 127 -57.64 36.29 -28.96
N ASP A 128 -57.17 37.51 -29.15
CA ASP A 128 -55.76 37.81 -29.38
C ASP A 128 -54.96 37.67 -28.07
N ILE A 129 -55.59 38.01 -26.95
CA ILE A 129 -55.03 37.86 -25.60
C ILE A 129 -54.88 36.38 -25.22
N ASP A 130 -55.88 35.54 -25.51
CA ASP A 130 -55.84 34.11 -25.20
C ASP A 130 -54.77 33.34 -26.00
N SER A 131 -54.28 33.89 -27.11
CA SER A 131 -53.21 33.29 -27.94
C SER A 131 -51.79 33.53 -27.42
N LEU A 132 -51.64 34.32 -26.34
CA LEU A 132 -50.36 34.69 -25.73
C LEU A 132 -49.94 33.79 -24.55
N THR A 133 -50.85 32.96 -24.05
CA THR A 133 -50.65 31.94 -22.99
C THR A 133 -50.68 30.54 -23.55
#